data_AF-A0A5N6JD05-F1
#
_entry.id   AF-A0A5N6JD05-F1
#
_cell.length_a   1.000
_cell.length_b   1.000
_cell.length_c   1.000
_cell.angle_alpha   90.00
_cell.angle_beta   90.00
_cell.angle_gamma   90.00
#
_symmetry.space_group_name_H-M   'P 1'
#
loop_
_entity.id
_entity.type
_entity.pdbx_description
1 polymer ?
#
loop_
_entity_poly.entity_id
_entity_poly.type
_entity_poly.pdbx_seq_one_letter_code
_entity_poly.pdbx_strand_id
1 'polypeptide(L)'
;MDITDYIFNQREEVLLAGDYNAYRAHTTRKLHKLRKKLGQTTPKGRKYTAKPPVSAENVNGNVAYVHTLLLSSERAWAQALQMKSAHSADPSAKGITGAARRHIISRLHKSAGYANELVLLLQDQASGATDNDLLEARAYHATLSGALSLEKRKWEQCMQDFSVSRVIYAALGQNNKKDAFRDLLSGTVDPSLRYAAYQMKLPRSKPLPSLAISFFPSDANLRSEVEKVDPNCLKEDAAGTRRTADGEVQQLPETITWRSRTVALEDAAISQALAAAAAAESRLASWLAEASGKSASSKDKAAAYDNVIIASQDAVDATKTAIDDLVSEGVDLGDKRMQSLQITRTAVNFALVGWRVGRNRVLCGEHDGIHGETDQAKATKGSKGSAKREETKGKKLARLRERVVLYDSTLQSIEFILELPGVAADSAFVQELGAKRSYFRALRCLTIGRSHSILGKYKNALALFSQALALSQESASPVQSTAEAEEPPKLDITRNQIQTLESTLRALVSQYRGLVTLEKISEQQSKSASERPMVERLHEYPGDGLDLKNLVPYPPQMQPVPVKPLFLDVAWNYIDYPRENANTQSATPASAEPATEEKKGGRRGWFGFGR
;
A
#
# COMPACT_ATOMS: atom_id res chain seq x y z
N MET A 1 15.96 -10.06 -45.68
CA MET A 1 17.32 -9.45 -45.57
C MET A 1 17.64 -9.01 -44.13
N ASP A 2 16.66 -9.01 -43.21
CA ASP A 2 16.81 -8.86 -41.75
C ASP A 2 17.80 -7.77 -41.36
N ILE A 3 17.55 -6.57 -41.88
CA ILE A 3 18.51 -5.45 -41.85
C ILE A 3 18.77 -5.03 -40.41
N THR A 4 17.70 -4.88 -39.63
CA THR A 4 17.76 -4.47 -38.23
C THR A 4 18.38 -5.52 -37.33
N ASP A 5 18.04 -6.79 -37.49
CA ASP A 5 18.62 -7.87 -36.67
C ASP A 5 20.12 -7.98 -36.92
N TYR A 6 20.53 -7.87 -38.19
CA TYR A 6 21.95 -7.85 -38.54
C TYR A 6 22.70 -6.72 -37.84
N ILE A 7 22.13 -5.50 -37.80
CA ILE A 7 22.74 -4.36 -37.12
C ILE A 7 22.72 -4.55 -35.60
N PHE A 8 21.58 -4.98 -35.07
CA PHE A 8 21.35 -5.15 -33.64
C PHE A 8 22.33 -6.16 -33.04
N ASN A 9 22.42 -7.36 -33.63
CA ASN A 9 23.36 -8.39 -33.19
C ASN A 9 24.81 -7.89 -33.22
N GLN A 10 25.17 -7.11 -34.24
CA GLN A 10 26.52 -6.54 -34.33
C GLN A 10 26.79 -5.47 -33.29
N ARG A 11 25.77 -4.69 -32.93
CA ARG A 11 25.87 -3.71 -31.86
C ARG A 11 26.00 -4.43 -30.52
N GLU A 12 25.14 -5.38 -30.21
CA GLU A 12 25.20 -6.15 -28.96
C GLU A 12 26.54 -6.86 -28.75
N GLU A 13 27.04 -7.59 -29.75
CA GLU A 13 28.30 -8.35 -29.66
C GLU A 13 29.49 -7.49 -29.22
N VAL A 14 29.54 -6.21 -29.62
CA VAL A 14 30.73 -5.36 -29.48
C VAL A 14 30.51 -4.20 -28.51
N LEU A 15 29.31 -3.62 -28.48
CA LEU A 15 28.97 -2.51 -27.57
C LEU A 15 28.65 -2.98 -26.15
N LEU A 16 28.59 -4.29 -25.88
CA LEU A 16 28.54 -4.82 -24.51
C LEU A 16 29.71 -4.31 -23.65
N ALA A 17 30.88 -4.12 -24.27
CA ALA A 17 32.06 -3.56 -23.61
C ALA A 17 32.06 -2.01 -23.53
N GLY A 18 31.04 -1.33 -24.05
CA GLY A 18 30.84 0.12 -23.97
C GLY A 18 31.71 0.98 -24.90
N ASP A 19 32.57 0.39 -25.74
CA ASP A 19 33.52 1.15 -26.57
C ASP A 19 33.10 1.25 -28.06
N TYR A 20 32.66 2.45 -28.46
CA TYR A 20 32.35 2.77 -29.86
C TYR A 20 33.56 2.69 -30.80
N ASN A 21 34.79 2.87 -30.29
CA ASN A 21 36.01 2.72 -31.08
C ASN A 21 36.24 1.26 -31.47
N ALA A 22 36.03 0.34 -30.53
CA ALA A 22 36.05 -1.10 -30.79
C ALA A 22 35.02 -1.49 -31.86
N TYR A 23 33.79 -0.97 -31.77
CA TYR A 23 32.75 -1.20 -32.78
C TYR A 23 33.13 -0.65 -34.16
N ARG A 24 33.70 0.56 -34.22
CA ARG A 24 34.24 1.14 -35.47
C ARG A 24 35.36 0.28 -36.08
N ALA A 25 36.27 -0.25 -35.26
CA ALA A 25 37.35 -1.13 -35.72
C ALA A 25 36.81 -2.48 -36.20
N HIS A 26 35.79 -3.02 -35.51
CA HIS A 26 35.09 -4.24 -35.91
C HIS A 26 34.40 -4.10 -37.27
N THR A 27 33.54 -3.09 -37.43
CA THR A 27 32.84 -2.78 -38.69
C THR A 27 33.81 -2.52 -39.83
N THR A 28 34.94 -1.85 -39.57
CA THR A 28 35.99 -1.61 -40.57
C THR A 28 36.62 -2.91 -41.06
N ARG A 29 36.97 -3.83 -40.15
CA ARG A 29 37.53 -5.15 -40.50
C ARG A 29 36.51 -6.00 -41.27
N LYS A 30 35.26 -6.04 -40.83
CA LYS A 30 34.18 -6.81 -41.48
C LYS A 30 33.86 -6.27 -42.88
N LEU A 31 33.78 -4.95 -43.02
CA LEU A 31 33.60 -4.27 -44.31
C LEU A 31 34.76 -4.56 -45.28
N HIS A 32 36.00 -4.64 -44.80
CA HIS A 32 37.14 -5.03 -45.62
C HIS A 32 37.04 -6.48 -46.09
N LYS A 33 36.70 -7.42 -45.19
CA LYS A 33 36.50 -8.84 -45.53
C LYS A 33 35.40 -9.03 -46.58
N LEU A 34 34.26 -8.34 -46.43
CA LEU A 34 33.16 -8.40 -47.40
C LEU A 34 33.57 -7.82 -48.76
N ARG A 35 34.26 -6.67 -48.77
CA ARG A 35 34.79 -6.12 -50.03
C ARG A 35 35.78 -7.06 -50.71
N LYS A 36 36.59 -7.80 -49.95
CA LYS A 36 37.51 -8.81 -50.51
C LYS A 36 36.72 -9.95 -51.15
N LYS A 37 35.65 -10.41 -50.49
CA LYS A 37 34.73 -11.44 -51.02
C LYS A 37 34.03 -11.00 -52.31
N LEU A 38 33.69 -9.71 -52.41
CA LEU A 38 33.03 -9.10 -53.57
C LEU A 38 34.01 -8.59 -54.65
N GLY A 39 35.33 -8.78 -54.48
CA GLY A 39 36.33 -8.28 -55.42
C GLY A 39 36.47 -6.75 -55.50
N GLN A 40 35.84 -5.99 -54.59
CA GLN A 40 35.84 -4.52 -54.55
C GLN A 40 37.03 -3.91 -53.77
N THR A 41 38.10 -4.67 -53.56
CA THR A 41 39.30 -4.19 -52.85
C THR A 41 40.34 -3.68 -53.84
N THR A 42 40.88 -2.49 -53.58
CA THR A 42 42.07 -2.00 -54.26
C THR A 42 43.28 -2.82 -53.77
N PRO A 43 44.04 -3.48 -54.67
CA PRO A 43 45.25 -4.21 -54.30
C PRO A 43 46.30 -3.28 -53.67
N LYS A 44 47.10 -3.82 -52.74
CA LYS A 44 48.20 -3.08 -52.09
C LYS A 44 49.17 -2.57 -53.18
N GLY A 45 49.45 -1.27 -53.18
CA GLY A 45 50.38 -0.62 -54.12
C GLY A 45 49.76 -0.10 -55.43
N ARG A 46 48.46 -0.29 -55.68
CA ARG A 46 47.77 0.33 -56.84
C ARG A 46 47.13 1.67 -56.47
N LYS A 47 47.03 2.58 -57.45
CA LYS A 47 46.27 3.84 -57.31
C LYS A 47 44.82 3.53 -56.95
N TYR A 48 44.25 4.34 -56.07
CA TYR A 48 42.86 4.21 -55.67
C TYR A 48 41.94 4.41 -56.88
N THR A 49 41.11 3.41 -57.17
CA THR A 49 39.99 3.52 -58.10
C THR A 49 38.71 3.69 -57.29
N ALA A 50 37.84 4.60 -57.74
CA ALA A 50 36.50 4.73 -57.17
C ALA A 50 35.79 3.38 -57.30
N LYS A 51 35.14 2.96 -56.21
CA LYS A 51 34.41 1.69 -56.19
C LYS A 51 33.13 1.84 -57.01
N PRO A 52 32.74 0.82 -57.79
CA PRO A 52 31.49 0.88 -58.54
C PRO A 52 30.32 1.08 -57.57
N PRO A 53 29.33 1.91 -57.92
CA PRO A 53 28.11 2.05 -57.14
C PRO A 53 27.38 0.69 -57.08
N VAL A 54 26.76 0.39 -55.95
CA VAL A 54 25.91 -0.81 -55.81
C VAL A 54 24.65 -0.56 -56.65
N SER A 55 24.27 -1.51 -57.49
CA SER A 55 23.04 -1.47 -58.29
C SER A 55 21.99 -2.46 -57.76
N ALA A 56 20.72 -2.27 -58.13
CA ALA A 56 19.63 -3.14 -57.69
C ALA A 56 19.81 -4.61 -58.14
N GLU A 57 20.31 -4.83 -59.36
CA GLU A 57 20.64 -6.17 -59.88
C GLU A 57 21.72 -6.88 -59.05
N ASN A 58 22.70 -6.13 -58.55
CA ASN A 58 23.74 -6.68 -57.68
C ASN A 58 23.17 -7.13 -56.33
N VAL A 59 22.17 -6.41 -55.81
CA VAL A 59 21.46 -6.78 -54.56
C VAL A 59 20.72 -8.10 -54.74
N ASN A 60 20.01 -8.27 -55.85
CA ASN A 60 19.32 -9.53 -56.18
C ASN A 60 20.30 -10.71 -56.32
N GLY A 61 21.46 -10.46 -56.95
CA GLY A 61 22.50 -11.48 -57.09
C GLY A 61 23.21 -11.87 -55.79
N ASN A 62 23.41 -10.93 -54.85
CA ASN A 62 24.09 -11.20 -53.59
C ASN A 62 23.74 -10.20 -52.47
N VAL A 63 23.11 -10.70 -51.39
CA VAL A 63 22.77 -9.94 -50.17
C VAL A 63 24.01 -9.30 -49.50
N ALA A 64 25.22 -9.80 -49.77
CA ALA A 64 26.45 -9.20 -49.26
C ALA A 64 26.62 -7.73 -49.68
N TYR A 65 26.07 -7.30 -50.82
CA TYR A 65 26.08 -5.90 -51.24
C TYR A 65 25.28 -5.01 -50.29
N VAL A 66 24.13 -5.46 -49.79
CA VAL A 66 23.34 -4.77 -48.76
C VAL A 66 24.17 -4.62 -47.48
N HIS A 67 24.82 -5.69 -47.03
CA HIS A 67 25.70 -5.62 -45.86
C HIS A 67 26.88 -4.66 -46.05
N THR A 68 27.35 -4.41 -47.29
CA THR A 68 28.41 -3.41 -47.51
C THR A 68 27.93 -1.98 -47.27
N LEU A 69 26.67 -1.66 -47.61
CA LEU A 69 26.06 -0.36 -47.34
C LEU A 69 25.78 -0.21 -45.85
N LEU A 70 25.20 -1.23 -45.22
CA LEU A 70 24.93 -1.25 -43.77
C LEU A 70 26.20 -1.11 -42.91
N LEU A 71 27.27 -1.85 -43.24
CA LEU A 71 28.52 -1.69 -42.49
C LEU A 71 29.22 -0.36 -42.79
N SER A 72 28.94 0.25 -43.95
CA SER A 72 29.44 1.60 -44.27
C SER A 72 28.69 2.68 -43.50
N SER A 73 27.36 2.55 -43.32
CA SER A 73 26.54 3.43 -42.46
C SER A 73 26.91 3.25 -40.98
N GLU A 74 26.98 2.02 -40.47
CA GLU A 74 27.32 1.72 -39.07
C GLU A 74 28.72 2.20 -38.71
N ARG A 75 29.71 2.06 -39.60
CA ARG A 75 31.06 2.59 -39.36
C ARG A 75 31.07 4.12 -39.22
N ALA A 76 30.28 4.82 -40.04
CA ALA A 76 30.18 6.28 -39.97
C ALA A 76 29.43 6.73 -38.71
N TRP A 77 28.36 6.02 -38.35
CA TRP A 77 27.61 6.20 -37.11
C TRP A 77 28.51 5.96 -35.88
N ALA A 78 29.20 4.83 -35.80
CA ALA A 78 30.13 4.49 -34.73
C ALA A 78 31.22 5.55 -34.55
N GLN A 79 31.74 6.12 -35.64
CA GLN A 79 32.69 7.23 -35.55
C GLN A 79 32.07 8.50 -34.97
N ALA A 80 30.82 8.82 -35.33
CA ALA A 80 30.10 9.96 -34.75
C ALA A 80 29.87 9.75 -33.24
N LEU A 81 29.45 8.55 -32.84
CA LEU A 81 29.20 8.22 -31.44
C LEU A 81 30.46 8.13 -30.60
N GLN A 82 31.58 7.64 -31.17
CA GLN A 82 32.90 7.70 -30.54
C GLN A 82 33.30 9.14 -30.20
N MET A 83 33.11 10.08 -31.15
CA MET A 83 33.40 11.49 -30.89
C MET A 83 32.45 12.07 -29.84
N LYS A 84 31.17 11.68 -29.88
CA LYS A 84 30.18 12.09 -28.88
C LYS A 84 30.54 11.59 -27.48
N SER A 85 30.88 10.31 -27.33
CA SER A 85 31.26 9.73 -26.02
C SER A 85 32.56 10.32 -25.47
N ALA A 86 33.54 10.58 -26.33
CA ALA A 86 34.80 11.22 -25.93
C ALA A 86 34.58 12.64 -25.37
N HIS A 87 33.64 13.40 -25.93
CA HIS A 87 33.31 14.74 -25.42
C HIS A 87 32.38 14.75 -24.21
N SER A 88 31.56 13.71 -24.02
CA SER A 88 30.73 13.57 -22.81
C SER A 88 31.54 13.15 -21.57
N ALA A 89 32.73 12.57 -21.75
CA ALA A 89 33.59 12.13 -20.65
C ALA A 89 34.32 13.28 -19.91
N ASP A 90 34.27 14.50 -20.44
CA ASP A 90 34.86 15.69 -19.82
C ASP A 90 33.76 16.59 -19.21
N PRO A 91 33.45 16.46 -17.91
CA PRO A 91 32.41 17.25 -17.25
C PRO A 91 32.74 18.75 -17.15
N SER A 92 33.98 19.17 -17.45
CA SER A 92 34.37 20.58 -17.47
C SER A 92 34.07 21.29 -18.80
N ALA A 93 33.81 20.52 -19.87
CA ALA A 93 33.52 21.06 -21.19
C ALA A 93 32.10 21.64 -21.26
N LYS A 94 31.95 22.87 -21.78
CA LYS A 94 30.66 23.54 -22.05
C LYS A 94 29.87 22.89 -23.20
N GLY A 95 29.67 21.57 -23.15
CA GLY A 95 29.03 20.75 -24.17
C GLY A 95 29.84 20.61 -25.47
N ILE A 96 29.29 19.87 -26.42
CA ILE A 96 29.90 19.62 -27.74
C ILE A 96 29.79 20.88 -28.60
N THR A 97 30.86 21.66 -28.71
CA THR A 97 30.87 22.94 -29.46
C THR A 97 31.82 22.93 -30.67
N GLY A 98 31.60 23.86 -31.60
CA GLY A 98 32.53 24.17 -32.69
C GLY A 98 32.75 23.08 -33.73
N ALA A 99 34.03 22.80 -34.03
CA ALA A 99 34.45 21.89 -35.11
C ALA A 99 34.06 20.42 -34.87
N ALA A 100 34.10 19.96 -33.61
CA ALA A 100 33.73 18.60 -33.25
C ALA A 100 32.26 18.30 -33.58
N ARG A 101 31.33 19.20 -33.22
CA ARG A 101 29.91 19.05 -33.56
C ARG A 101 29.68 19.01 -35.08
N ARG A 102 30.37 19.87 -35.85
CA ARG A 102 30.30 19.84 -37.32
C ARG A 102 30.80 18.50 -37.88
N HIS A 103 31.84 17.93 -37.28
CA HIS A 103 32.37 16.64 -37.68
C HIS A 103 31.41 15.48 -37.35
N ILE A 104 30.80 15.49 -36.16
CA ILE A 104 29.74 14.54 -35.76
C ILE A 104 28.57 14.60 -36.75
N ILE A 105 28.06 15.81 -37.04
CA ILE A 105 26.97 16.01 -38.02
C ILE A 105 27.38 15.49 -39.41
N SER A 106 28.60 15.77 -39.86
CA SER A 106 29.11 15.28 -41.15
C SER A 106 29.18 13.74 -41.20
N ARG A 107 29.55 13.09 -40.09
CA ARG A 107 29.60 11.63 -40.00
C ARG A 107 28.22 10.99 -39.94
N LEU A 108 27.27 11.58 -39.20
CA LEU A 108 25.87 11.15 -39.19
C LEU A 108 25.21 11.37 -40.56
N HIS A 109 25.47 12.50 -41.23
CA HIS A 109 24.96 12.76 -42.58
C HIS A 109 25.46 11.71 -43.57
N LYS A 110 26.74 11.32 -43.46
CA LYS A 110 27.29 10.24 -44.27
C LYS A 110 26.65 8.88 -43.95
N SER A 111 26.32 8.62 -42.69
CA SER A 111 25.63 7.40 -42.28
C SER A 111 24.22 7.34 -42.86
N ALA A 112 23.44 8.41 -42.71
CA ALA A 112 22.11 8.55 -43.30
C ALA A 112 22.15 8.47 -44.83
N GLY A 113 23.18 9.02 -45.47
CA GLY A 113 23.37 8.92 -46.93
C GLY A 113 23.49 7.48 -47.43
N TYR A 114 24.29 6.63 -46.76
CA TYR A 114 24.38 5.21 -47.11
C TYR A 114 23.08 4.44 -46.86
N ALA A 115 22.33 4.80 -45.81
CA ALA A 115 21.03 4.20 -45.55
C ALA A 115 19.98 4.65 -46.58
N ASN A 116 20.03 5.89 -47.05
CA ASN A 116 19.17 6.40 -48.12
C ASN A 116 19.49 5.70 -49.46
N GLU A 117 20.78 5.53 -49.79
CA GLU A 117 21.20 4.73 -50.95
C GLU A 117 20.62 3.31 -50.89
N LEU A 118 20.62 2.69 -49.72
CA LEU A 118 20.01 1.37 -49.54
C LEU A 118 18.49 1.38 -49.77
N VAL A 119 17.78 2.39 -49.24
CA VAL A 119 16.33 2.52 -49.47
C VAL A 119 16.03 2.69 -50.95
N LEU A 120 16.75 3.56 -51.67
CA LEU A 120 16.58 3.78 -53.10
C LEU A 120 16.81 2.50 -53.91
N LEU A 121 17.79 1.69 -53.52
CA LEU A 121 18.08 0.41 -54.18
C LEU A 121 17.00 -0.65 -53.94
N LEU A 122 16.40 -0.69 -52.74
CA LEU A 122 15.35 -1.64 -52.39
C LEU A 122 13.97 -1.21 -52.92
N GLN A 123 13.78 0.08 -53.23
CA GLN A 123 12.59 0.57 -53.93
C GLN A 123 12.53 0.12 -55.39
N ASP A 124 13.68 -0.14 -56.01
CA ASP A 124 13.73 -0.66 -57.36
C ASP A 124 13.32 -2.13 -57.39
N GLN A 125 12.36 -2.46 -58.26
CA GLN A 125 11.80 -3.80 -58.40
C GLN A 125 12.85 -4.83 -58.86
N ALA A 126 13.94 -4.37 -59.48
CA ALA A 126 15.08 -5.22 -59.86
C ALA A 126 15.85 -5.82 -58.67
N SER A 127 15.64 -5.32 -57.45
CA SER A 127 16.32 -5.78 -56.24
C SER A 127 15.78 -7.09 -55.65
N GLY A 128 14.56 -7.49 -56.02
CA GLY A 128 13.90 -8.68 -55.48
C GLY A 128 13.54 -8.58 -53.99
N ALA A 129 13.55 -7.38 -53.40
CA ALA A 129 13.27 -7.15 -51.99
C ALA A 129 11.78 -7.33 -51.64
N THR A 130 11.51 -7.81 -50.44
CA THR A 130 10.13 -7.88 -49.92
C THR A 130 9.68 -6.51 -49.38
N ASP A 131 8.37 -6.26 -49.34
CA ASP A 131 7.79 -5.04 -48.74
C ASP A 131 8.26 -4.83 -47.28
N ASN A 132 8.46 -5.92 -46.53
CA ASN A 132 9.00 -5.87 -45.17
C ASN A 132 10.47 -5.42 -45.14
N ASP A 133 11.31 -5.91 -46.05
CA ASP A 133 12.72 -5.48 -46.15
C ASP A 133 12.83 -3.98 -46.50
N LEU A 134 11.92 -3.50 -47.35
CA LEU A 134 11.83 -2.09 -47.72
C LEU A 134 11.43 -1.22 -46.51
N LEU A 135 10.43 -1.66 -45.74
CA LEU A 135 10.02 -0.97 -44.52
C LEU A 135 11.11 -0.99 -43.45
N GLU A 136 11.81 -2.10 -43.25
CA GLU A 136 12.96 -2.18 -42.34
C GLU A 136 14.07 -1.19 -42.75
N ALA A 137 14.40 -1.12 -44.04
CA ALA A 137 15.40 -0.19 -44.56
C ALA A 137 14.97 1.27 -44.34
N ARG A 138 13.70 1.60 -44.58
CA ARG A 138 13.13 2.93 -44.35
C ARG A 138 13.16 3.31 -42.87
N ALA A 139 12.79 2.40 -41.99
CA ALA A 139 12.86 2.62 -40.55
C ALA A 139 14.31 2.85 -40.09
N TYR A 140 15.26 2.07 -40.60
CA TYR A 140 16.68 2.25 -40.30
C TYR A 140 17.20 3.61 -40.78
N HIS A 141 16.89 4.00 -42.03
CA HIS A 141 17.21 5.33 -42.54
C HIS A 141 16.60 6.43 -41.66
N ALA A 142 15.32 6.29 -41.29
CA ALA A 142 14.62 7.25 -40.44
C ALA A 142 15.25 7.37 -39.04
N THR A 143 15.74 6.29 -38.43
CA THR A 143 16.51 6.39 -37.16
C THR A 143 17.78 7.23 -37.30
N LEU A 144 18.53 7.04 -38.38
CA LEU A 144 19.79 7.75 -38.61
C LEU A 144 19.56 9.22 -38.99
N SER A 145 18.52 9.48 -39.78
CA SER A 145 18.08 10.83 -40.13
C SER A 145 17.53 11.58 -38.92
N GLY A 146 16.76 10.92 -38.06
CA GLY A 146 16.34 11.46 -36.77
C GLY A 146 17.52 11.80 -35.86
N ALA A 147 18.51 10.91 -35.75
CA ALA A 147 19.73 11.18 -34.98
C ALA A 147 20.53 12.38 -35.55
N LEU A 148 20.60 12.51 -36.88
CA LEU A 148 21.19 13.67 -37.54
C LEU A 148 20.42 14.98 -37.23
N SER A 149 19.10 14.95 -37.31
CA SER A 149 18.21 16.09 -37.04
C SER A 149 18.28 16.52 -35.58
N LEU A 150 18.39 15.57 -34.65
CA LEU A 150 18.64 15.79 -33.22
C LEU A 150 19.95 16.55 -32.99
N GLU A 151 21.05 16.08 -33.58
CA GLU A 151 22.35 16.75 -33.46
C GLU A 151 22.38 18.13 -34.15
N LYS A 152 21.56 18.34 -35.19
CA LYS A 152 21.36 19.65 -35.82
C LYS A 152 20.45 20.58 -35.01
N ARG A 153 19.77 20.09 -33.96
CA ARG A 153 18.71 20.80 -33.20
C ARG A 153 17.52 21.23 -34.07
N LYS A 154 17.21 20.46 -35.11
CA LYS A 154 15.99 20.65 -35.91
C LYS A 154 14.90 19.75 -35.35
N TRP A 155 14.21 20.22 -34.32
CA TRP A 155 13.30 19.40 -33.52
C TRP A 155 12.10 18.87 -34.30
N GLU A 156 11.50 19.67 -35.18
CA GLU A 156 10.35 19.24 -35.98
C GLU A 156 10.71 18.11 -36.96
N GLN A 157 11.82 18.24 -37.69
CA GLN A 157 12.31 17.18 -38.58
C GLN A 157 12.71 15.93 -37.79
N CYS A 158 13.35 16.12 -36.64
CA CYS A 158 13.69 15.03 -35.72
C CYS A 158 12.45 14.26 -35.26
N MET A 159 11.36 14.98 -34.93
CA MET A 159 10.09 14.38 -34.55
C MET A 159 9.48 13.56 -35.70
N GLN A 160 9.47 14.12 -36.92
CA GLN A 160 8.96 13.43 -38.11
C GLN A 160 9.78 12.16 -38.39
N ASP A 161 11.11 12.26 -38.47
CA ASP A 161 11.99 11.12 -38.77
C ASP A 161 11.87 10.01 -37.71
N PHE A 162 11.90 10.34 -36.42
CA PHE A 162 11.74 9.32 -35.37
C PHE A 162 10.31 8.77 -35.28
N SER A 163 9.29 9.56 -35.63
CA SER A 163 7.91 9.07 -35.70
C SER A 163 7.74 8.00 -36.78
N VAL A 164 8.36 8.19 -37.96
CA VAL A 164 8.38 7.20 -39.04
C VAL A 164 9.02 5.91 -38.56
N SER A 165 10.21 6.02 -37.96
CA SER A 165 10.90 4.85 -37.40
C SER A 165 10.06 4.13 -36.33
N ARG A 166 9.43 4.89 -35.43
CA ARG A 166 8.63 4.32 -34.34
C ARG A 166 7.42 3.55 -34.85
N VAL A 167 6.64 4.14 -35.75
CA VAL A 167 5.43 3.51 -36.32
C VAL A 167 5.79 2.25 -37.09
N ILE A 168 6.82 2.30 -37.95
CA ILE A 168 7.24 1.14 -38.73
C ILE A 168 7.75 0.01 -37.83
N TYR A 169 8.63 0.29 -36.86
CA TYR A 169 9.11 -0.75 -35.93
C TYR A 169 8.03 -1.29 -35.00
N ALA A 170 7.04 -0.46 -34.62
CA ALA A 170 5.89 -0.93 -33.87
C ALA A 170 5.03 -1.91 -34.71
N ALA A 171 4.74 -1.57 -35.97
CA ALA A 171 3.98 -2.43 -36.88
C ALA A 171 4.71 -3.76 -37.18
N LEU A 172 6.01 -3.70 -37.50
CA LEU A 172 6.83 -4.90 -37.73
C LEU A 172 7.01 -5.74 -36.45
N GLY A 173 7.07 -5.09 -35.29
CA GLY A 173 7.18 -5.74 -33.99
C GLY A 173 5.95 -6.53 -33.59
N GLN A 174 4.74 -6.07 -33.93
CA GLN A 174 3.50 -6.81 -33.66
C GLN A 174 3.42 -8.12 -34.46
N ASN A 175 3.89 -8.11 -35.71
CA ASN A 175 3.81 -9.26 -36.61
C ASN A 175 4.90 -10.30 -36.35
N ASN A 176 6.14 -9.86 -36.07
CA ASN A 176 7.30 -10.77 -36.01
C ASN A 176 7.85 -11.03 -34.59
N LYS A 177 7.33 -10.36 -33.53
CA LYS A 177 7.77 -10.48 -32.12
C LYS A 177 9.30 -10.56 -31.94
N LYS A 178 10.07 -9.78 -32.71
CA LYS A 178 11.54 -9.73 -32.60
C LYS A 178 11.94 -8.76 -31.48
N ASP A 179 12.75 -9.22 -30.54
CA ASP A 179 13.25 -8.41 -29.41
C ASP A 179 14.07 -7.19 -29.87
N ALA A 180 14.82 -7.33 -30.97
CA ALA A 180 15.63 -6.25 -31.55
C ALA A 180 14.82 -4.96 -31.83
N PHE A 181 13.57 -5.08 -32.29
CA PHE A 181 12.70 -3.92 -32.53
C PHE A 181 12.30 -3.23 -31.23
N ARG A 182 11.94 -4.01 -30.21
CA ARG A 182 11.53 -3.50 -28.89
C ARG A 182 12.68 -2.77 -28.20
N ASP A 183 13.89 -3.31 -28.30
CA ASP A 183 15.08 -2.72 -27.69
C ASP A 183 15.54 -1.46 -28.43
N LEU A 184 15.45 -1.44 -29.76
CA LEU A 184 15.73 -0.23 -30.55
C LEU A 184 14.72 0.89 -30.25
N LEU A 185 13.44 0.55 -30.14
CA LEU A 185 12.37 1.48 -29.77
C LEU A 185 12.60 2.07 -28.37
N SER A 186 12.72 1.20 -27.36
CA SER A 186 12.85 1.62 -25.96
C SER A 186 14.20 2.28 -25.63
N GLY A 187 15.29 1.82 -26.28
CA GLY A 187 16.64 2.29 -26.01
C GLY A 187 17.07 3.52 -26.81
N THR A 188 16.58 3.71 -28.05
CA THR A 188 17.06 4.79 -28.92
C THR A 188 15.96 5.74 -29.39
N VAL A 189 14.86 5.21 -29.93
CA VAL A 189 13.83 6.02 -30.57
C VAL A 189 12.99 6.77 -29.54
N ASP A 190 12.52 6.10 -28.48
CA ASP A 190 11.63 6.68 -27.48
C ASP A 190 12.31 7.75 -26.62
N PRO A 191 13.54 7.55 -26.11
CA PRO A 191 14.26 8.61 -25.42
C PRO A 191 14.51 9.83 -26.32
N SER A 192 14.83 9.60 -27.60
CA SER A 192 15.07 10.69 -28.56
C SER A 192 13.80 11.47 -28.88
N LEU A 193 12.65 10.78 -29.03
CA LEU A 193 11.34 11.41 -29.21
C LEU A 193 10.93 12.22 -27.98
N ARG A 194 11.09 11.68 -26.76
CA ARG A 194 10.81 12.42 -25.52
C ARG A 194 11.64 13.70 -25.46
N TYR A 195 12.93 13.58 -25.74
CA TYR A 195 13.83 14.73 -25.73
C TYR A 195 13.45 15.77 -26.77
N ALA A 196 13.12 15.37 -28.00
CA ALA A 196 12.67 16.29 -29.04
C ALA A 196 11.33 16.96 -28.71
N ALA A 197 10.35 16.20 -28.18
CA ALA A 197 9.06 16.74 -27.74
C ALA A 197 9.20 17.72 -26.58
N TYR A 198 10.11 17.43 -25.64
CA TYR A 198 10.48 18.33 -24.54
C TYR A 198 11.05 19.65 -25.06
N GLN A 199 11.98 19.61 -26.01
CA GLN A 199 12.55 20.82 -26.61
C GLN A 199 11.53 21.64 -27.41
N MET A 200 10.49 20.99 -27.96
CA MET A 200 9.36 21.66 -28.62
C MET A 200 8.29 22.18 -27.65
N LYS A 201 8.43 21.93 -26.34
CA LYS A 201 7.45 22.31 -25.31
C LYS A 201 6.05 21.73 -25.57
N LEU A 202 5.98 20.53 -26.15
CA LEU A 202 4.72 19.83 -26.35
C LEU A 202 4.13 19.38 -24.99
N PRO A 203 2.80 19.33 -24.84
CA PRO A 203 2.18 18.88 -23.60
C PRO A 203 2.54 17.42 -23.32
N ARG A 204 3.00 17.13 -22.10
CA ARG A 204 3.36 15.79 -21.61
C ARG A 204 2.16 14.83 -21.47
N SER A 205 0.95 15.35 -21.69
CA SER A 205 -0.31 14.64 -21.51
C SER A 205 -0.53 13.61 -22.62
N LYS A 206 0.03 13.85 -23.81
CA LYS A 206 -0.09 12.94 -24.94
C LYS A 206 0.98 11.84 -24.86
N PRO A 207 0.60 10.55 -24.93
CA PRO A 207 1.56 9.46 -24.91
C PRO A 207 2.36 9.43 -26.23
N LEU A 208 3.61 8.96 -26.17
CA LEU A 208 4.53 8.91 -27.31
C LEU A 208 3.99 8.21 -28.58
N PRO A 209 3.23 7.09 -28.53
CA PRO A 209 2.63 6.52 -29.73
C PRO A 209 1.68 7.48 -30.45
N SER A 210 0.75 8.12 -29.71
CA SER A 210 -0.18 9.11 -30.27
C SER A 210 0.57 10.31 -30.84
N LEU A 211 1.60 10.77 -30.14
CA LEU A 211 2.44 11.86 -30.62
C LEU A 211 3.19 11.48 -31.91
N ALA A 212 3.72 10.26 -32.02
CA ALA A 212 4.34 9.77 -33.24
C ALA A 212 3.34 9.72 -34.43
N ILE A 213 2.10 9.28 -34.20
CA ILE A 213 1.06 9.29 -35.24
C ILE A 213 0.78 10.72 -35.72
N SER A 214 0.69 11.68 -34.79
CA SER A 214 0.41 13.09 -35.14
C SER A 214 1.51 13.77 -35.98
N PHE A 215 2.77 13.35 -35.81
CA PHE A 215 3.92 13.89 -36.55
C PHE A 215 4.35 13.01 -37.75
N PHE A 216 3.59 11.96 -38.08
CA PHE A 216 3.91 11.08 -39.19
C PHE A 216 3.74 11.80 -40.54
N PRO A 217 4.74 11.77 -41.45
CA PRO A 217 4.72 12.48 -42.73
C PRO A 217 3.49 12.17 -43.59
N SER A 218 3.07 13.14 -44.40
CA SER A 218 1.87 13.02 -45.24
C SER A 218 2.03 12.22 -46.53
N ASP A 219 3.13 11.48 -46.66
CA ASP A 219 3.44 10.72 -47.87
C ASP A 219 2.47 9.54 -48.04
N ALA A 220 1.62 9.61 -49.07
CA ALA A 220 0.56 8.62 -49.34
C ALA A 220 1.12 7.20 -49.57
N ASN A 221 2.27 7.10 -50.24
CA ASN A 221 2.91 5.80 -50.53
C ASN A 221 3.38 5.12 -49.24
N LEU A 222 4.04 5.87 -48.35
CA LEU A 222 4.54 5.35 -47.08
C LEU A 222 3.39 4.90 -46.17
N ARG A 223 2.33 5.71 -46.04
CA ARG A 223 1.14 5.33 -45.25
C ARG A 223 0.50 4.05 -45.78
N SER A 224 0.31 3.94 -47.09
CA SER A 224 -0.30 2.75 -47.70
C SER A 224 0.54 1.48 -47.50
N GLU A 225 1.87 1.58 -47.52
CA GLU A 225 2.75 0.44 -47.28
C GLU A 225 2.72 -0.02 -45.82
N VAL A 226 2.63 0.91 -44.86
CA VAL A 226 2.53 0.55 -43.44
C VAL A 226 1.14 0.01 -43.11
N GLU A 227 0.07 0.58 -43.69
CA GLU A 227 -1.32 0.08 -43.52
C GLU A 227 -1.52 -1.34 -44.08
N LYS A 228 -0.80 -1.70 -45.16
CA LYS A 228 -0.80 -3.08 -45.67
C LYS A 228 -0.23 -4.08 -44.66
N VAL A 229 0.76 -3.66 -43.87
CA VAL A 229 1.42 -4.52 -42.87
C VAL A 229 0.62 -4.58 -41.57
N ASP A 230 0.03 -3.47 -41.16
CA ASP A 230 -0.89 -3.40 -40.03
C ASP A 230 -1.98 -2.34 -40.26
N PRO A 231 -3.26 -2.72 -40.42
CA PRO A 231 -4.36 -1.77 -40.64
C PRO A 231 -4.70 -0.91 -39.40
N ASN A 232 -4.10 -1.18 -38.24
CA ASN A 232 -4.31 -0.43 -37.00
C ASN A 232 -3.12 0.46 -36.60
N CYS A 233 -2.02 0.49 -37.37
CA CYS A 233 -0.80 1.19 -36.98
C CYS A 233 -0.89 2.73 -36.96
N LEU A 234 -1.78 3.31 -37.78
CA LEU A 234 -2.00 4.75 -37.93
C LEU A 234 -3.34 5.21 -37.33
N LYS A 235 -4.16 4.27 -36.86
CA LYS A 235 -5.32 4.63 -36.06
C LYS A 235 -4.79 5.07 -34.72
N GLU A 236 -5.18 6.27 -34.28
CA GLU A 236 -5.04 6.61 -32.88
C GLU A 236 -5.77 5.50 -32.10
N ASP A 237 -5.03 4.67 -31.36
CA ASP A 237 -5.61 3.99 -30.20
C ASP A 237 -6.33 5.11 -29.45
N ALA A 238 -7.67 5.05 -29.41
CA ALA A 238 -8.54 6.16 -29.05
C ALA A 238 -7.91 6.97 -27.93
N ALA A 239 -7.72 8.28 -28.15
CA ALA A 239 -7.01 9.20 -27.27
C ALA A 239 -7.10 8.73 -25.80
N GLY A 240 -5.95 8.34 -25.25
CA GLY A 240 -5.94 7.81 -23.91
C GLY A 240 -6.22 6.31 -23.80
N THR A 241 -5.88 5.46 -24.75
CA THR A 241 -5.95 4.00 -24.52
C THR A 241 -4.64 3.33 -24.84
N ARG A 242 -4.24 2.39 -23.98
CA ARG A 242 -3.11 1.48 -24.25
C ARG A 242 -3.57 0.08 -23.93
N ARG A 243 -3.22 -0.88 -24.80
CA ARG A 243 -3.30 -2.30 -24.47
C ARG A 243 -2.25 -2.59 -23.39
N THR A 244 -2.71 -3.05 -22.24
CA THR A 244 -1.83 -3.71 -21.26
C THR A 244 -1.20 -4.95 -21.89
N ALA A 245 -0.20 -5.56 -21.25
CA ALA A 245 0.38 -6.83 -21.71
C ALA A 245 -0.69 -7.94 -21.90
N ASP A 246 -1.84 -7.78 -21.25
CA ASP A 246 -3.02 -8.68 -21.30
C ASP A 246 -4.02 -8.33 -22.42
N GLY A 247 -3.76 -7.29 -23.23
CA GLY A 247 -4.60 -6.90 -24.37
C GLY A 247 -5.83 -6.04 -24.05
N GLU A 248 -6.06 -5.68 -22.79
CA GLU A 248 -7.18 -4.83 -22.38
C GLU A 248 -6.94 -3.36 -22.75
N VAL A 249 -7.90 -2.75 -23.44
CA VAL A 249 -7.92 -1.32 -23.80
C VAL A 249 -8.46 -0.55 -22.60
N GLN A 250 -7.58 0.06 -21.80
CA GLN A 250 -7.97 0.90 -20.66
C GLN A 250 -8.01 2.37 -21.06
N GLN A 251 -9.14 3.04 -20.78
CA GLN A 251 -9.29 4.49 -20.93
C GLN A 251 -8.46 5.21 -19.86
N LEU A 252 -7.62 6.14 -20.30
CA LEU A 252 -6.74 6.95 -19.50
C LEU A 252 -7.55 8.12 -18.92
N PRO A 253 -7.61 8.25 -17.59
CA PRO A 253 -8.30 9.38 -16.99
C PRO A 253 -7.59 10.68 -17.38
N GLU A 254 -8.36 11.68 -17.82
CA GLU A 254 -7.86 13.02 -18.15
C GLU A 254 -7.88 13.96 -16.94
N THR A 255 -8.72 13.66 -15.94
CA THR A 255 -8.86 14.47 -14.73
C THR A 255 -8.90 13.59 -13.49
N ILE A 256 -8.31 14.06 -12.40
CA ILE A 256 -8.45 13.48 -11.06
C ILE A 256 -9.24 14.43 -10.16
N THR A 257 -10.17 13.87 -9.40
CA THR A 257 -10.97 14.61 -8.42
C THR A 257 -10.49 14.26 -7.01
N TRP A 258 -10.10 15.29 -6.26
CA TRP A 258 -9.67 15.17 -4.87
C TRP A 258 -10.47 16.13 -3.99
N ARG A 259 -11.39 15.56 -3.20
CA ARG A 259 -12.42 16.31 -2.46
C ARG A 259 -13.13 17.31 -3.39
N SER A 260 -13.05 18.62 -3.11
CA SER A 260 -13.68 19.67 -3.94
C SER A 260 -12.82 20.16 -5.11
N ARG A 261 -11.60 19.63 -5.31
CA ARG A 261 -10.67 20.09 -6.34
C ARG A 261 -10.61 19.08 -7.49
N THR A 262 -10.81 19.57 -8.71
CA THR A 262 -10.63 18.79 -9.93
C THR A 262 -9.39 19.29 -10.66
N VAL A 263 -8.52 18.36 -11.05
CA VAL A 263 -7.22 18.66 -11.63
C VAL A 263 -7.03 17.89 -12.92
N ALA A 264 -6.63 18.58 -13.99
CA ALA A 264 -6.29 17.97 -15.26
C ALA A 264 -4.93 17.25 -15.16
N LEU A 265 -4.87 16.03 -15.68
CA LEU A 265 -3.68 15.20 -15.71
C LEU A 265 -2.82 15.58 -16.92
N GLU A 266 -1.80 16.40 -16.67
CA GLU A 266 -0.87 16.88 -17.69
C GLU A 266 0.19 15.85 -18.09
N ASP A 267 0.31 14.73 -17.37
CA ASP A 267 1.33 13.70 -17.63
C ASP A 267 0.68 12.35 -17.99
N ALA A 268 1.05 11.84 -19.17
CA ALA A 268 0.59 10.56 -19.70
C ALA A 268 1.02 9.35 -18.85
N ALA A 269 2.15 9.45 -18.13
CA ALA A 269 2.63 8.37 -17.26
C ALA A 269 1.76 8.26 -16.01
N ILE A 270 1.35 9.39 -15.44
CA ILE A 270 0.44 9.44 -14.28
C ILE A 270 -0.92 8.88 -14.65
N SER A 271 -1.48 9.29 -15.80
CA SER A 271 -2.77 8.74 -16.26
C SER A 271 -2.70 7.24 -16.53
N GLN A 272 -1.58 6.73 -17.07
CA GLN A 272 -1.37 5.29 -17.28
C GLN A 272 -1.33 4.51 -15.98
N ALA A 273 -0.55 4.99 -15.00
CA ALA A 273 -0.45 4.32 -13.72
C ALA A 273 -1.79 4.37 -12.94
N LEU A 274 -2.55 5.47 -13.05
CA LEU A 274 -3.90 5.56 -12.49
C LEU A 274 -4.89 4.61 -13.14
N ALA A 275 -4.85 4.45 -14.46
CA ALA A 275 -5.70 3.49 -15.17
C ALA A 275 -5.37 2.04 -14.75
N ALA A 276 -4.08 1.71 -14.65
CA ALA A 276 -3.62 0.41 -14.17
C ALA A 276 -4.06 0.14 -12.72
N ALA A 277 -3.98 1.15 -11.86
CA ALA A 277 -4.48 1.07 -10.48
C ALA A 277 -6.00 0.81 -10.48
N ALA A 278 -6.80 1.60 -11.22
CA ALA A 278 -8.25 1.41 -11.30
C ALA A 278 -8.66 0.02 -11.82
N ALA A 279 -7.93 -0.54 -12.78
CA ALA A 279 -8.16 -1.89 -13.25
C ALA A 279 -7.79 -2.97 -12.23
N ALA A 280 -6.72 -2.75 -11.46
CA ALA A 280 -6.38 -3.63 -10.34
C ALA A 280 -7.47 -3.56 -9.26
N GLU A 281 -8.02 -2.37 -8.98
CA GLU A 281 -9.12 -2.17 -8.04
C GLU A 281 -10.39 -2.91 -8.46
N SER A 282 -10.77 -2.84 -9.73
CA SER A 282 -11.94 -3.56 -10.24
C SER A 282 -11.77 -5.08 -10.16
N ARG A 283 -10.55 -5.59 -10.44
CA ARG A 283 -10.23 -7.03 -10.30
C ARG A 283 -10.25 -7.49 -8.84
N LEU A 284 -9.78 -6.65 -7.92
CA LEU A 284 -9.84 -6.94 -6.49
C LEU A 284 -11.30 -7.00 -6.01
N ALA A 285 -12.12 -6.03 -6.42
CA ALA A 285 -13.53 -5.98 -6.05
C ALA A 285 -14.30 -7.20 -6.59
N SER A 286 -14.08 -7.58 -7.85
CA SER A 286 -14.72 -8.78 -8.42
C SER A 286 -14.26 -10.05 -7.70
N TRP A 287 -12.96 -10.21 -7.45
CA TRP A 287 -12.42 -11.38 -6.77
C TRP A 287 -12.94 -11.51 -5.32
N LEU A 288 -13.09 -10.40 -4.59
CA LEU A 288 -13.66 -10.41 -3.24
C LEU A 288 -15.16 -10.71 -3.24
N ALA A 289 -15.89 -10.35 -4.30
CA ALA A 289 -17.30 -10.66 -4.46
C ALA A 289 -17.57 -12.14 -4.77
N GLU A 290 -16.63 -12.81 -5.47
CA GLU A 290 -16.68 -14.23 -5.78
C GLU A 290 -16.65 -15.13 -4.52
N ALA A 291 -17.18 -16.36 -4.67
CA ALA A 291 -17.19 -17.35 -3.59
C ALA A 291 -15.77 -17.76 -3.12
N SER A 292 -14.80 -17.71 -4.05
CA SER A 292 -13.37 -17.91 -3.80
C SER A 292 -12.85 -16.86 -2.82
N GLY A 293 -13.07 -15.57 -3.10
CA GLY A 293 -12.66 -14.46 -2.24
C GLY A 293 -13.39 -14.45 -0.89
N LYS A 294 -14.69 -14.74 -0.85
CA LYS A 294 -15.44 -14.76 0.43
C LYS A 294 -14.93 -15.81 1.41
N SER A 295 -14.64 -17.02 0.91
CA SER A 295 -14.16 -18.16 1.71
C SER A 295 -12.64 -18.19 1.94
N ALA A 296 -11.87 -17.35 1.23
CA ALA A 296 -10.43 -17.27 1.35
C ALA A 296 -9.96 -16.83 2.75
N SER A 297 -8.74 -17.26 3.13
CA SER A 297 -8.12 -16.88 4.40
C SER A 297 -7.79 -15.38 4.43
N SER A 298 -7.62 -14.80 5.62
CA SER A 298 -7.22 -13.39 5.76
C SER A 298 -5.87 -13.08 5.08
N LYS A 299 -4.98 -14.07 4.97
CA LYS A 299 -3.69 -13.92 4.30
C LYS A 299 -3.84 -13.87 2.77
N ASP A 300 -4.67 -14.73 2.21
CA ASP A 300 -4.90 -14.76 0.75
C ASP A 300 -5.67 -13.51 0.31
N LYS A 301 -6.65 -13.08 1.12
CA LYS A 301 -7.33 -11.80 0.92
C LYS A 301 -6.34 -10.63 0.97
N ALA A 302 -5.39 -10.64 1.89
CA ALA A 302 -4.35 -9.61 1.96
C ALA A 302 -3.40 -9.63 0.76
N ALA A 303 -3.04 -10.81 0.24
CA ALA A 303 -2.21 -10.94 -0.95
C ALA A 303 -2.89 -10.37 -2.21
N ALA A 304 -4.22 -10.49 -2.32
CA ALA A 304 -4.95 -9.87 -3.43
C ALA A 304 -4.84 -8.33 -3.44
N TYR A 305 -4.71 -7.69 -2.27
CA TYR A 305 -4.49 -6.23 -2.17
C TYR A 305 -3.10 -5.81 -2.67
N ASP A 306 -2.10 -6.69 -2.62
CA ASP A 306 -0.73 -6.32 -3.00
C ASP A 306 -0.64 -5.90 -4.47
N ASN A 307 -1.43 -6.49 -5.36
CA ASN A 307 -1.50 -6.08 -6.77
C ASN A 307 -1.97 -4.62 -6.94
N VAL A 308 -2.99 -4.22 -6.15
CA VAL A 308 -3.50 -2.83 -6.15
C VAL A 308 -2.48 -1.89 -5.52
N ILE A 309 -1.80 -2.31 -4.46
CA ILE A 309 -0.76 -1.53 -3.79
C ILE A 309 0.43 -1.29 -4.74
N ILE A 310 0.85 -2.30 -5.51
CA ILE A 310 1.92 -2.16 -6.50
C ILE A 310 1.50 -1.17 -7.60
N ALA A 311 0.33 -1.34 -8.20
CA ALA A 311 -0.14 -0.45 -9.26
C ALA A 311 -0.34 1.00 -8.77
N SER A 312 -0.83 1.19 -7.54
CA SER A 312 -0.95 2.53 -6.94
C SER A 312 0.40 3.13 -6.51
N GLN A 313 1.40 2.30 -6.18
CA GLN A 313 2.77 2.74 -5.93
C GLN A 313 3.42 3.29 -7.21
N ASP A 314 3.21 2.62 -8.35
CA ASP A 314 3.68 3.09 -9.66
C ASP A 314 3.09 4.48 -9.98
N ALA A 315 1.84 4.74 -9.61
CA ALA A 315 1.22 6.06 -9.77
C ALA A 315 1.86 7.12 -8.86
N VAL A 316 2.20 6.77 -7.60
CA VAL A 316 2.94 7.68 -6.72
C VAL A 316 4.31 8.00 -7.30
N ASP A 317 5.04 7.00 -7.77
CA ASP A 317 6.40 7.22 -8.28
C ASP A 317 6.38 8.00 -9.61
N ALA A 318 5.39 7.77 -10.48
CA ALA A 318 5.15 8.62 -11.65
C ALA A 318 4.87 10.09 -11.27
N THR A 319 4.09 10.35 -10.22
CA THR A 319 3.86 11.73 -9.75
C THR A 319 5.13 12.38 -9.18
N LYS A 320 5.98 11.61 -8.49
CA LYS A 320 7.26 12.12 -7.97
C LYS A 320 8.21 12.46 -9.11
N THR A 321 8.37 11.56 -10.10
CA THR A 321 9.23 11.83 -11.26
C THR A 321 8.76 13.07 -12.02
N ALA A 322 7.44 13.25 -12.18
CA ALA A 322 6.90 14.45 -12.83
C ALA A 322 7.21 15.74 -12.05
N ILE A 323 7.15 15.70 -10.71
CA ILE A 323 7.53 16.82 -9.85
C ILE A 323 9.03 17.10 -9.94
N ASP A 324 9.87 16.07 -9.83
CA ASP A 324 11.33 16.20 -9.89
C ASP A 324 11.77 16.75 -11.26
N ASP A 325 11.12 16.34 -12.35
CA ASP A 325 11.33 16.89 -13.68
C ASP A 325 10.99 18.39 -13.74
N LEU A 326 9.84 18.82 -13.22
CA LEU A 326 9.48 20.25 -13.18
C LEU A 326 10.40 21.07 -12.26
N VAL A 327 10.89 20.48 -11.17
CA VAL A 327 11.89 21.12 -10.30
C VAL A 327 13.21 21.27 -11.04
N SER A 328 13.64 20.25 -11.81
CA SER A 328 14.85 20.31 -12.64
C SER A 328 14.76 21.35 -13.76
N GLU A 329 13.55 21.65 -14.23
CA GLU A 329 13.26 22.74 -15.17
C GLU A 329 13.36 24.14 -14.53
N GLY A 330 13.42 24.23 -13.19
CA GLY A 330 13.37 25.49 -12.47
C GLY A 330 11.98 26.13 -12.43
N VAL A 331 10.91 25.33 -12.54
CA VAL A 331 9.53 25.82 -12.40
C VAL A 331 9.27 26.17 -10.94
N ASP A 332 8.79 27.40 -10.70
CA ASP A 332 8.45 27.86 -9.36
C ASP A 332 7.35 27.02 -8.72
N LEU A 333 7.44 26.84 -7.40
CA LEU A 333 6.45 26.09 -6.60
C LEU A 333 5.03 26.69 -6.66
N GLY A 334 4.92 27.97 -7.04
CA GLY A 334 3.67 28.68 -7.22
C GLY A 334 2.98 28.47 -8.57
N ASP A 335 3.61 27.80 -9.55
CA ASP A 335 3.01 27.55 -10.86
C ASP A 335 1.77 26.64 -10.74
N LYS A 336 0.75 26.88 -11.57
CA LYS A 336 -0.47 26.08 -11.65
C LYS A 336 -0.17 24.61 -11.94
N ARG A 337 0.86 24.34 -12.76
CA ARG A 337 1.32 22.98 -13.10
C ARG A 337 1.97 22.25 -11.93
N MET A 338 2.69 22.98 -11.08
CA MET A 338 3.23 22.39 -9.85
C MET A 338 2.12 22.15 -8.84
N GLN A 339 1.21 23.11 -8.67
CA GLN A 339 0.06 22.97 -7.77
C GLN A 339 -0.86 21.81 -8.17
N SER A 340 -1.13 21.64 -9.47
CA SER A 340 -1.88 20.49 -9.99
C SER A 340 -1.20 19.18 -9.60
N LEU A 341 0.10 19.05 -9.84
CA LEU A 341 0.88 17.86 -9.45
C LEU A 341 0.95 17.62 -7.94
N GLN A 342 0.98 18.67 -7.11
CA GLN A 342 0.93 18.48 -5.66
C GLN A 342 -0.43 17.95 -5.20
N ILE A 343 -1.53 18.43 -5.82
CA ILE A 343 -2.87 17.90 -5.55
C ILE A 343 -2.96 16.44 -6.02
N THR A 344 -2.48 16.11 -7.21
CA THR A 344 -2.47 14.72 -7.69
C THR A 344 -1.62 13.84 -6.78
N ARG A 345 -0.44 14.29 -6.37
CA ARG A 345 0.41 13.59 -5.39
C ARG A 345 -0.36 13.30 -4.10
N THR A 346 -1.09 14.27 -3.55
CA THR A 346 -1.86 14.05 -2.32
C THR A 346 -2.97 13.02 -2.50
N ALA A 347 -3.69 13.09 -3.62
CA ALA A 347 -4.77 12.15 -3.94
C ALA A 347 -4.26 10.72 -4.12
N VAL A 348 -3.19 10.54 -4.91
CA VAL A 348 -2.60 9.22 -5.17
C VAL A 348 -1.96 8.64 -3.91
N ASN A 349 -1.26 9.44 -3.10
CA ASN A 349 -0.70 8.97 -1.83
C ASN A 349 -1.80 8.58 -0.83
N PHE A 350 -2.90 9.34 -0.77
CA PHE A 350 -4.03 8.96 0.07
C PHE A 350 -4.66 7.65 -0.37
N ALA A 351 -4.87 7.44 -1.68
CA ALA A 351 -5.40 6.18 -2.22
C ALA A 351 -4.47 5.00 -1.87
N LEU A 352 -3.17 5.13 -2.11
CA LEU A 352 -2.15 4.12 -1.76
C LEU A 352 -2.20 3.78 -0.26
N VAL A 353 -2.22 4.79 0.61
CA VAL A 353 -2.32 4.56 2.06
C VAL A 353 -3.65 3.89 2.41
N GLY A 354 -4.74 4.29 1.77
CA GLY A 354 -6.05 3.66 1.94
C GLY A 354 -6.03 2.15 1.66
N TRP A 355 -5.37 1.74 0.57
CA TRP A 355 -5.20 0.34 0.22
C TRP A 355 -4.27 -0.43 1.17
N ARG A 356 -3.17 0.19 1.61
CA ARG A 356 -2.28 -0.40 2.64
C ARG A 356 -3.00 -0.61 3.97
N VAL A 357 -3.79 0.37 4.40
CA VAL A 357 -4.62 0.25 5.60
C VAL A 357 -5.69 -0.83 5.39
N GLY A 358 -6.32 -0.90 4.23
CA GLY A 358 -7.25 -1.96 3.86
C GLY A 358 -6.67 -3.36 4.01
N ARG A 359 -5.47 -3.59 3.47
CA ARG A 359 -4.72 -4.85 3.65
C ARG A 359 -4.49 -5.16 5.13
N ASN A 360 -4.05 -4.18 5.92
CA ASN A 360 -3.83 -4.35 7.36
C ASN A 360 -5.13 -4.70 8.11
N ARG A 361 -6.25 -4.09 7.74
CA ARG A 361 -7.57 -4.38 8.30
C ARG A 361 -8.02 -5.82 8.00
N VAL A 362 -7.85 -6.26 6.77
CA VAL A 362 -8.12 -7.66 6.36
C VAL A 362 -7.28 -8.65 7.16
N LEU A 363 -6.00 -8.34 7.40
CA LEU A 363 -5.12 -9.17 8.24
C LEU A 363 -5.54 -9.20 9.72
N CYS A 364 -6.13 -8.13 10.25
CA CYS A 364 -6.68 -8.08 11.60
C CYS A 364 -7.92 -8.98 11.78
N GLY A 365 -8.60 -9.33 10.69
CA GLY A 365 -9.77 -10.21 10.66
C GLY A 365 -11.10 -9.45 10.59
N GLU A 366 -12.20 -10.17 10.81
CA GLU A 366 -13.55 -9.59 10.77
C GLU A 366 -13.71 -8.43 11.76
N HIS A 367 -14.41 -7.38 11.32
CA HIS A 367 -14.62 -6.15 12.10
C HIS A 367 -13.32 -5.60 12.70
N ASP A 368 -12.23 -5.54 11.91
CA ASP A 368 -10.94 -5.00 12.33
C ASP A 368 -10.32 -5.67 13.57
N GLY A 369 -10.72 -6.91 13.87
CA GLY A 369 -10.26 -7.65 15.05
C GLY A 369 -10.94 -7.26 16.36
N ILE A 370 -12.10 -6.58 16.31
CA ILE A 370 -12.92 -6.23 17.49
C ILE A 370 -13.26 -7.47 18.31
N HIS A 371 -13.60 -8.60 17.69
CA HIS A 371 -13.98 -9.82 18.40
C HIS A 371 -12.75 -10.69 18.69
N GLY A 372 -12.71 -11.30 19.88
CA GLY A 372 -11.70 -12.30 20.19
C GLY A 372 -12.07 -13.63 19.53
N GLU A 373 -11.09 -14.40 19.04
CA GLU A 373 -11.35 -15.72 18.42
C GLU A 373 -12.09 -16.70 19.36
N THR A 374 -12.05 -16.47 20.68
CA THR A 374 -12.84 -17.22 21.67
C THR A 374 -14.35 -17.03 21.55
N ASP A 375 -14.82 -15.94 20.94
CA ASP A 375 -16.26 -15.67 20.74
C ASP A 375 -16.78 -16.32 19.44
N GLN A 376 -15.94 -16.48 18.42
CA GLN A 376 -16.31 -17.21 17.18
C GLN A 376 -16.48 -18.71 17.42
N ALA A 377 -15.71 -19.32 18.34
CA ALA A 377 -15.83 -20.74 18.66
C ALA A 377 -17.20 -21.12 19.30
N LYS A 378 -17.93 -20.15 19.87
CA LYS A 378 -19.28 -20.38 20.41
C LYS A 378 -20.41 -20.21 19.38
N ALA A 379 -20.15 -19.55 18.25
CA ALA A 379 -21.18 -19.26 17.24
C ALA A 379 -21.36 -20.38 16.19
N THR A 380 -20.32 -21.13 15.85
CA THR A 380 -20.42 -22.27 14.91
C THR A 380 -20.80 -23.57 15.62
N LYS A 381 -22.04 -23.69 16.10
CA LYS A 381 -22.66 -24.98 16.42
C LYS A 381 -23.04 -25.69 15.11
N GLY A 382 -22.10 -26.43 14.52
CA GLY A 382 -22.40 -27.18 13.29
C GLY A 382 -21.34 -28.12 12.75
N SER A 383 -20.16 -28.28 13.39
CA SER A 383 -19.16 -29.25 12.93
C SER A 383 -18.84 -30.24 14.04
N LYS A 384 -19.37 -31.46 13.89
CA LYS A 384 -18.98 -32.63 14.68
C LYS A 384 -17.53 -32.99 14.33
N GLY A 385 -16.67 -33.06 15.34
CA GLY A 385 -15.46 -33.88 15.30
C GLY A 385 -14.14 -33.19 14.98
N SER A 386 -13.67 -32.27 15.84
CA SER A 386 -12.28 -32.33 16.30
C SER A 386 -12.14 -31.53 17.61
N ALA A 387 -11.62 -32.18 18.66
CA ALA A 387 -11.25 -31.52 19.89
C ALA A 387 -10.04 -30.60 19.60
N LYS A 388 -10.30 -29.34 19.24
CA LYS A 388 -9.27 -28.32 19.07
C LYS A 388 -8.58 -28.06 20.42
N ARG A 389 -7.37 -28.60 20.55
CA ARG A 389 -6.40 -28.36 21.64
C ARG A 389 -6.38 -26.87 21.98
N GLU A 390 -6.69 -26.50 23.23
CA GLU A 390 -6.64 -25.09 23.67
C GLU A 390 -5.26 -24.50 23.31
N GLU A 391 -5.27 -23.39 22.58
CA GLU A 391 -4.03 -22.75 22.18
C GLU A 391 -3.25 -22.28 23.41
N THR A 392 -1.94 -22.53 23.41
CA THR A 392 -1.04 -22.10 24.49
C THR A 392 -1.09 -20.58 24.65
N LYS A 393 -1.05 -20.09 25.90
CA LYS A 393 -1.08 -18.66 26.22
C LYS A 393 -0.08 -17.85 25.38
N GLY A 394 1.10 -18.41 25.12
CA GLY A 394 2.13 -17.80 24.27
C GLY A 394 1.71 -17.56 22.83
N LYS A 395 0.99 -18.49 22.18
CA LYS A 395 0.51 -18.31 20.79
C LYS A 395 -0.56 -17.22 20.70
N LYS A 396 -1.46 -17.15 21.67
CA LYS A 396 -2.48 -16.08 21.76
C LYS A 396 -1.83 -14.70 21.91
N LEU A 397 -0.82 -14.59 22.77
CA LEU A 397 -0.06 -13.34 22.97
C LEU A 397 0.73 -12.94 21.71
N ALA A 398 1.33 -13.91 21.00
CA ALA A 398 2.03 -13.64 19.74
C ALA A 398 1.08 -13.05 18.68
N ARG A 399 -0.11 -13.64 18.49
CA ARG A 399 -1.12 -13.10 17.56
C ARG A 399 -1.60 -11.70 17.94
N LEU A 400 -1.83 -11.44 19.23
CA LEU A 400 -2.20 -10.09 19.69
C LEU A 400 -1.07 -9.08 19.42
N ARG A 401 0.19 -9.48 19.57
CA ARG A 401 1.35 -8.66 19.22
C ARG A 401 1.39 -8.37 17.72
N GLU A 402 1.17 -9.36 16.87
CA GLU A 402 1.08 -9.17 15.41
C GLU A 402 -0.01 -8.15 15.04
N ARG A 403 -1.20 -8.23 15.67
CA ARG A 403 -2.28 -7.24 15.47
C ARG A 403 -1.88 -5.83 15.92
N VAL A 404 -1.20 -5.70 17.05
CA VAL A 404 -0.70 -4.39 17.53
C VAL A 404 0.26 -3.76 16.52
N VAL A 405 1.15 -4.56 15.92
CA VAL A 405 2.07 -4.08 14.87
C VAL A 405 1.29 -3.58 13.66
N LEU A 406 0.21 -4.26 13.26
CA LEU A 406 -0.65 -3.80 12.16
C LEU A 406 -1.31 -2.44 12.48
N TYR A 407 -1.84 -2.25 13.71
CA TYR A 407 -2.42 -0.96 14.10
C TYR A 407 -1.37 0.15 14.22
N ASP A 408 -0.16 -0.14 14.69
CA ASP A 408 0.90 0.86 14.73
C ASP A 408 1.31 1.28 13.31
N SER A 409 1.35 0.35 12.36
CA SER A 409 1.55 0.65 10.95
C SER A 409 0.42 1.49 10.35
N THR A 410 -0.85 1.23 10.70
CA THR A 410 -1.97 2.08 10.22
C THR A 410 -1.92 3.48 10.84
N LEU A 411 -1.58 3.61 12.12
CA LEU A 411 -1.43 4.91 12.78
C LEU A 411 -0.30 5.73 12.15
N GLN A 412 0.86 5.13 11.89
CA GLN A 412 1.97 5.79 11.19
C GLN A 412 1.55 6.23 9.77
N SER A 413 0.74 5.41 9.09
CA SER A 413 0.25 5.76 7.74
C SER A 413 -0.73 6.94 7.78
N ILE A 414 -1.55 7.07 8.82
CA ILE A 414 -2.44 8.23 9.02
C ILE A 414 -1.62 9.49 9.34
N GLU A 415 -0.56 9.36 10.15
CA GLU A 415 0.38 10.46 10.42
C GLU A 415 1.05 10.95 9.14
N PHE A 416 1.49 10.04 8.27
CA PHE A 416 2.02 10.39 6.95
C PHE A 416 1.00 11.16 6.09
N ILE A 417 -0.29 10.81 6.12
CA ILE A 417 -1.32 11.57 5.38
C ILE A 417 -1.43 13.00 5.91
N LEU A 418 -1.33 13.21 7.23
CA LEU A 418 -1.42 14.54 7.84
C LEU A 418 -0.24 15.44 7.43
N GLU A 419 0.91 14.85 7.09
CA GLU A 419 2.09 15.57 6.60
C GLU A 419 2.04 15.91 5.10
N LEU A 420 1.03 15.40 4.36
CA LEU A 420 0.93 15.66 2.92
C LEU A 420 0.59 17.14 2.62
N PRO A 421 1.13 17.70 1.52
CA PRO A 421 0.91 19.11 1.17
C PRO A 421 -0.58 19.46 1.05
N GLY A 422 -1.00 20.54 1.71
CA GLY A 422 -2.38 21.04 1.61
C GLY A 422 -3.42 20.29 2.46
N VAL A 423 -3.07 19.19 3.13
CA VAL A 423 -3.97 18.48 4.05
C VAL A 423 -4.24 19.30 5.32
N ALA A 424 -3.20 19.92 5.89
CA ALA A 424 -3.33 20.76 7.08
C ALA A 424 -4.25 21.98 6.89
N ALA A 425 -4.52 22.39 5.65
CA ALA A 425 -5.40 23.51 5.34
C ALA A 425 -6.90 23.12 5.37
N ASP A 426 -7.23 21.83 5.24
CA ASP A 426 -8.62 21.33 5.31
C ASP A 426 -8.93 20.85 6.73
N SER A 427 -9.51 21.73 7.55
CA SER A 427 -9.85 21.42 8.94
C SER A 427 -10.86 20.28 9.08
N ALA A 428 -11.79 20.15 8.14
CA ALA A 428 -12.79 19.08 8.17
C ALA A 428 -12.11 17.72 7.89
N PHE A 429 -11.17 17.69 6.95
CA PHE A 429 -10.40 16.47 6.66
C PHE A 429 -9.47 16.08 7.82
N VAL A 430 -8.81 17.05 8.46
CA VAL A 430 -7.97 16.78 9.64
C VAL A 430 -8.81 16.22 10.79
N GLN A 431 -10.02 16.72 11.02
CA GLN A 431 -10.95 16.17 12.01
C GLN A 431 -11.38 14.74 11.66
N GLU A 432 -11.70 14.48 10.39
CA GLU A 432 -12.04 13.15 9.89
C GLU A 432 -10.89 12.14 10.12
N LEU A 433 -9.65 12.51 9.76
CA LEU A 433 -8.46 11.70 10.00
C LEU A 433 -8.17 11.52 11.50
N GLY A 434 -8.40 12.55 12.31
CA GLY A 434 -8.29 12.49 13.76
C GLY A 434 -9.24 11.45 14.36
N ALA A 435 -10.47 11.38 13.87
CA ALA A 435 -11.44 10.36 14.27
C ALA A 435 -11.00 8.95 13.89
N LYS A 436 -10.51 8.78 12.65
CA LYS A 436 -9.99 7.50 12.17
C LYS A 436 -8.76 7.06 13.00
N ARG A 437 -7.89 8.01 13.36
CA ARG A 437 -6.75 7.77 14.25
C ARG A 437 -7.20 7.33 15.65
N SER A 438 -8.18 8.00 16.25
CA SER A 438 -8.72 7.63 17.57
C SER A 438 -9.36 6.24 17.55
N TYR A 439 -10.02 5.84 16.47
CA TYR A 439 -10.56 4.49 16.30
C TYR A 439 -9.48 3.40 16.31
N PHE A 440 -8.45 3.52 15.47
CA PHE A 440 -7.35 2.54 15.43
C PHE A 440 -6.54 2.54 16.74
N ARG A 441 -6.42 3.70 17.40
CA ARG A 441 -5.81 3.78 18.74
C ARG A 441 -6.65 3.03 19.78
N ALA A 442 -7.98 3.12 19.72
CA ALA A 442 -8.88 2.35 20.58
C ALA A 442 -8.73 0.84 20.36
N LEU A 443 -8.63 0.38 19.11
CA LEU A 443 -8.35 -1.02 18.75
C LEU A 443 -7.00 -1.52 19.30
N ARG A 444 -5.97 -0.68 19.21
CA ARG A 444 -4.66 -0.98 19.83
C ARG A 444 -4.78 -1.11 21.35
N CYS A 445 -5.43 -0.17 22.03
CA CYS A 445 -5.65 -0.25 23.47
C CYS A 445 -6.47 -1.50 23.86
N LEU A 446 -7.48 -1.87 23.07
CA LEU A 446 -8.29 -3.07 23.27
C LEU A 446 -7.46 -4.36 23.14
N THR A 447 -6.60 -4.46 22.12
CA THR A 447 -5.76 -5.66 21.92
C THR A 447 -4.66 -5.79 22.98
N ILE A 448 -4.05 -4.68 23.41
CA ILE A 448 -3.11 -4.68 24.54
C ILE A 448 -3.84 -5.03 25.85
N GLY A 449 -5.05 -4.50 26.07
CA GLY A 449 -5.88 -4.84 27.24
C GLY A 449 -6.21 -6.34 27.30
N ARG A 450 -6.53 -6.95 26.16
CA ARG A 450 -6.71 -8.41 26.05
C ARG A 450 -5.44 -9.20 26.39
N SER A 451 -4.26 -8.70 26.03
CA SER A 451 -3.01 -9.35 26.43
C SER A 451 -2.82 -9.35 27.95
N HIS A 452 -3.14 -8.24 28.63
CA HIS A 452 -3.08 -8.14 30.08
C HIS A 452 -4.12 -9.02 30.78
N SER A 453 -5.31 -9.18 30.19
CA SER A 453 -6.32 -10.14 30.64
C SER A 453 -5.79 -11.57 30.65
N ILE A 454 -5.16 -12.02 29.56
CA ILE A 454 -4.57 -13.38 29.47
C ILE A 454 -3.48 -13.61 30.51
N LEU A 455 -2.76 -12.54 30.86
CA LEU A 455 -1.71 -12.53 31.89
C LEU A 455 -2.26 -12.39 33.33
N GLY A 456 -3.58 -12.24 33.53
CA GLY A 456 -4.20 -12.07 34.85
C GLY A 456 -3.97 -10.69 35.49
N LYS A 457 -3.52 -9.69 34.73
CA LYS A 457 -3.30 -8.32 35.23
C LYS A 457 -4.55 -7.46 35.04
N TYR A 458 -5.62 -7.73 35.79
CA TYR A 458 -6.93 -7.11 35.56
C TYR A 458 -6.97 -5.60 35.78
N LYS A 459 -6.20 -5.07 36.74
CA LYS A 459 -6.08 -3.61 36.98
C LYS A 459 -5.58 -2.87 35.73
N ASN A 460 -4.55 -3.41 35.07
CA ASN A 460 -3.99 -2.84 33.83
C ASN A 460 -4.94 -3.01 32.64
N ALA A 461 -5.59 -4.17 32.54
CA ALA A 461 -6.57 -4.42 31.50
C ALA A 461 -7.75 -3.44 31.58
N LEU A 462 -8.28 -3.19 32.78
CA LEU A 462 -9.34 -2.21 33.02
C LEU A 462 -8.94 -0.80 32.59
N ALA A 463 -7.73 -0.36 32.95
CA ALA A 463 -7.24 0.97 32.58
C ALA A 463 -7.22 1.12 31.05
N LEU A 464 -6.68 0.13 30.33
CA LEU A 464 -6.62 0.14 28.87
C LEU A 464 -7.99 0.08 28.20
N PHE A 465 -8.93 -0.72 28.72
CA PHE A 465 -10.30 -0.76 28.19
C PHE A 465 -11.05 0.55 28.44
N SER A 466 -10.84 1.19 29.59
CA SER A 466 -11.44 2.50 29.89
C SER A 466 -10.91 3.61 28.97
N GLN A 467 -9.60 3.59 28.67
CA GLN A 467 -8.99 4.51 27.72
C GLN A 467 -9.50 4.26 26.29
N ALA A 468 -9.60 3.00 25.87
CA ALA A 468 -10.15 2.64 24.57
C ALA A 468 -11.59 3.12 24.40
N LEU A 469 -12.41 3.03 25.47
CA LEU A 469 -13.79 3.50 25.46
C LEU A 469 -13.87 5.02 25.28
N ALA A 470 -13.05 5.79 25.99
CA ALA A 470 -12.98 7.25 25.81
C ALA A 470 -12.61 7.63 24.36
N LEU A 471 -11.57 7.00 23.80
CA LEU A 471 -11.14 7.22 22.41
C LEU A 471 -12.23 6.85 21.38
N SER A 472 -13.00 5.79 21.65
CA SER A 472 -14.12 5.39 20.77
C SER A 472 -15.26 6.41 20.76
N GLN A 473 -15.50 7.10 21.89
CA GLN A 473 -16.52 8.14 22.02
C GLN A 473 -16.11 9.42 21.28
N GLU A 474 -14.83 9.80 21.37
CA GLU A 474 -14.26 10.89 20.58
C GLU A 474 -14.42 10.63 19.08
N SER A 475 -14.19 9.39 18.65
CA SER A 475 -14.29 8.95 17.25
C SER A 475 -15.72 8.95 16.69
N ALA A 476 -16.75 8.95 17.54
CA ALA A 476 -18.15 8.88 17.12
C ALA A 476 -18.73 10.24 16.68
N SER A 477 -18.08 11.36 17.03
CA SER A 477 -18.60 12.71 16.79
C SER A 477 -18.44 13.26 15.35
N PRO A 478 -17.36 12.95 14.59
CA PRO A 478 -17.15 13.53 13.26
C PRO A 478 -17.40 12.57 12.08
N VAL A 479 -17.70 11.29 12.31
CA VAL A 479 -17.83 10.28 11.23
C VAL A 479 -19.25 10.26 10.65
N GLN A 480 -19.40 10.77 9.43
CA GLN A 480 -20.67 10.82 8.68
C GLN A 480 -20.75 9.81 7.51
N SER A 481 -19.79 8.88 7.38
CA SER A 481 -19.77 7.93 6.25
C SER A 481 -20.79 6.80 6.42
N THR A 482 -21.87 6.88 5.64
CA THR A 482 -22.84 5.81 5.35
C THR A 482 -22.36 4.94 4.19
N ALA A 483 -21.06 4.61 4.12
CA ALA A 483 -20.55 3.77 3.06
C ALA A 483 -21.10 2.34 3.22
N GLU A 484 -21.69 1.81 2.14
CA GLU A 484 -22.26 0.48 2.06
C GLU A 484 -21.17 -0.59 2.22
N ALA A 485 -21.52 -1.71 2.86
CA ALA A 485 -20.59 -2.76 3.28
C ALA A 485 -20.00 -3.61 2.14
N GLU A 486 -20.27 -3.26 0.87
CA GLU A 486 -19.91 -4.08 -0.30
C GLU A 486 -18.59 -3.67 -0.97
N GLU A 487 -18.03 -2.49 -0.65
CA GLU A 487 -16.72 -2.11 -1.16
C GLU A 487 -15.57 -2.75 -0.35
N PRO A 488 -14.43 -3.05 -1.00
CA PRO A 488 -13.25 -3.54 -0.29
C PRO A 488 -12.84 -2.57 0.83
N PRO A 489 -12.58 -3.05 2.06
CA PRO A 489 -12.20 -2.17 3.16
C PRO A 489 -10.96 -1.35 2.83
N LYS A 490 -11.09 -0.01 2.91
CA LYS A 490 -10.01 0.97 2.78
C LYS A 490 -9.73 1.62 4.15
N LEU A 491 -9.42 2.92 4.15
CA LEU A 491 -9.27 3.74 5.35
C LEU A 491 -10.62 4.17 5.96
N ASP A 492 -11.73 4.02 5.23
CA ASP A 492 -13.04 4.47 5.69
C ASP A 492 -13.64 3.54 6.74
N ILE A 493 -14.20 4.15 7.78
CA ILE A 493 -14.76 3.45 8.94
C ILE A 493 -16.25 3.72 8.95
N THR A 494 -17.04 2.66 9.13
CA THR A 494 -18.50 2.79 9.21
C THR A 494 -18.94 3.09 10.64
N ARG A 495 -20.07 3.81 10.78
CA ARG A 495 -20.67 4.08 12.09
C ARG A 495 -20.98 2.78 12.87
N ASN A 496 -21.36 1.73 12.17
CA ASN A 496 -21.63 0.41 12.76
C ASN A 496 -20.37 -0.20 13.40
N GLN A 497 -19.19 -0.04 12.78
CA GLN A 497 -17.92 -0.51 13.35
C GLN A 497 -17.55 0.23 14.63
N ILE A 498 -17.83 1.54 14.70
CA ILE A 498 -17.60 2.35 15.91
C ILE A 498 -18.57 1.93 17.02
N GLN A 499 -19.86 1.74 16.71
CA GLN A 499 -20.87 1.33 17.68
C GLN A 499 -20.63 -0.08 18.25
N THR A 500 -20.21 -1.02 17.40
CA THR A 500 -19.83 -2.38 17.82
C THR A 500 -18.57 -2.38 18.69
N LEU A 501 -17.58 -1.56 18.36
CA LEU A 501 -16.41 -1.37 19.21
C LEU A 501 -16.80 -0.75 20.56
N GLU A 502 -17.69 0.25 20.57
CA GLU A 502 -18.13 0.89 21.80
C GLU A 502 -18.94 -0.06 22.70
N SER A 503 -19.86 -0.86 22.13
CA SER A 503 -20.65 -1.83 22.88
C SER A 503 -19.80 -2.93 23.50
N THR A 504 -18.84 -3.46 22.74
CA THR A 504 -17.89 -4.47 23.23
C THR A 504 -16.98 -3.89 24.33
N LEU A 505 -16.49 -2.66 24.16
CA LEU A 505 -15.69 -1.99 25.20
C LEU A 505 -16.49 -1.70 26.47
N ARG A 506 -17.75 -1.27 26.37
CA ARG A 506 -18.63 -1.08 27.54
C ARG A 506 -18.79 -2.38 28.33
N ALA A 507 -19.02 -3.50 27.63
CA ALA A 507 -19.14 -4.82 28.25
C ALA A 507 -17.83 -5.28 28.92
N LEU A 508 -16.68 -5.07 28.27
CA LEU A 508 -15.38 -5.38 28.87
C LEU A 508 -15.08 -4.48 30.07
N VAL A 509 -15.37 -3.19 30.00
CA VAL A 509 -15.16 -2.29 31.15
C VAL A 509 -16.00 -2.72 32.35
N SER A 510 -17.27 -3.08 32.18
CA SER A 510 -18.11 -3.56 33.28
C SER A 510 -17.61 -4.89 33.86
N GLN A 511 -17.22 -5.84 33.00
CA GLN A 511 -16.67 -7.12 33.42
C GLN A 511 -15.39 -6.97 34.25
N TYR A 512 -14.42 -6.18 33.77
CA TYR A 512 -13.13 -6.03 34.46
C TYR A 512 -13.24 -5.13 35.69
N ARG A 513 -14.23 -4.22 35.75
CA ARG A 513 -14.57 -3.52 37.00
C ARG A 513 -14.96 -4.54 38.07
N GLY A 514 -15.84 -5.48 37.74
CA GLY A 514 -16.24 -6.58 38.64
C GLY A 514 -15.04 -7.43 39.08
N LEU A 515 -14.20 -7.87 38.15
CA LEU A 515 -13.02 -8.68 38.46
C LEU A 515 -12.03 -7.96 39.38
N VAL A 516 -11.72 -6.69 39.10
CA VAL A 516 -10.83 -5.88 39.95
C VAL A 516 -11.44 -5.63 41.32
N THR A 517 -12.75 -5.46 41.44
CA THR A 517 -13.40 -5.35 42.75
C THR A 517 -13.34 -6.65 43.54
N LEU A 518 -13.51 -7.81 42.88
CA LEU A 518 -13.36 -9.12 43.53
C LEU A 518 -11.93 -9.36 44.01
N GLU A 519 -10.92 -9.01 43.20
CA GLU A 519 -9.52 -9.06 43.63
C GLU A 519 -9.27 -8.17 44.83
N LYS A 520 -9.79 -6.94 44.85
CA LYS A 520 -9.65 -6.03 45.99
C LYS A 520 -10.31 -6.58 47.25
N ILE A 521 -11.49 -7.19 47.13
CA ILE A 521 -12.19 -7.80 48.28
C ILE A 521 -11.40 -9.02 48.80
N SER A 522 -10.86 -9.86 47.92
CA SER A 522 -10.00 -11.00 48.30
C SER A 522 -8.67 -10.54 48.94
N GLU A 523 -8.05 -9.49 48.40
CA GLU A 523 -6.86 -8.85 48.97
C GLU A 523 -7.17 -8.23 50.36
N GLN A 524 -8.39 -7.73 50.58
CA GLN A 524 -8.81 -7.20 51.89
C GLN A 524 -9.10 -8.32 52.90
N GLN A 525 -9.77 -9.41 52.47
CA GLN A 525 -10.03 -10.58 53.32
C GLN A 525 -8.75 -11.27 53.81
N SER A 526 -7.72 -11.36 52.96
CA SER A 526 -6.42 -11.92 53.36
C SER A 526 -5.65 -11.03 54.33
N LYS A 527 -5.85 -9.70 54.30
CA LYS A 527 -5.27 -8.76 55.26
C LYS A 527 -6.06 -8.64 56.56
N SER A 528 -7.34 -9.02 56.55
CA SER A 528 -8.18 -9.13 57.75
C SER A 528 -8.13 -10.54 58.35
N ALA A 529 -7.07 -11.31 58.12
CA ALA A 529 -6.79 -12.51 58.90
C ALA A 529 -6.62 -12.05 60.36
N SER A 530 -7.69 -12.19 61.14
CA SER A 530 -7.73 -11.66 62.50
C SER A 530 -6.56 -12.22 63.31
N GLU A 531 -5.87 -11.35 64.02
CA GLU A 531 -4.76 -11.71 64.93
C GLU A 531 -5.23 -12.55 66.13
N ARG A 532 -6.55 -12.74 66.30
CA ARG A 532 -7.12 -13.52 67.40
C ARG A 532 -6.86 -15.01 67.19
N PRO A 533 -6.50 -15.74 68.26
CA PRO A 533 -6.23 -17.17 68.21
C PRO A 533 -7.46 -17.93 67.71
N MET A 534 -7.24 -19.04 66.99
CA MET A 534 -8.32 -19.86 66.41
C MET A 534 -9.38 -20.27 67.43
N VAL A 535 -9.00 -20.50 68.69
CA VAL A 535 -9.91 -20.87 69.79
C VAL A 535 -11.04 -19.85 70.02
N GLU A 536 -10.83 -18.56 69.71
CA GLU A 536 -11.85 -17.50 69.87
C GLU A 536 -12.78 -17.40 68.65
N ARG A 537 -12.43 -18.06 67.55
CA ARG A 537 -13.11 -17.96 66.25
C ARG A 537 -13.55 -19.31 65.71
N LEU A 538 -13.91 -20.25 66.59
CA LEU A 538 -14.37 -21.60 66.24
C LEU A 538 -15.62 -21.62 65.34
N HIS A 539 -16.36 -20.51 65.24
CA HIS A 539 -17.52 -20.34 64.38
C HIS A 539 -17.17 -19.90 62.95
N GLU A 540 -15.92 -19.52 62.68
CA GLU A 540 -15.42 -19.15 61.35
C GLU A 540 -14.67 -20.33 60.72
N TYR A 541 -14.97 -20.67 59.46
CA TYR A 541 -14.24 -21.71 58.73
C TYR A 541 -12.96 -21.12 58.08
N PRO A 542 -11.75 -21.53 58.48
CA PRO A 542 -10.52 -20.87 58.06
C PRO A 542 -9.95 -21.34 56.71
N GLY A 543 -10.51 -22.39 56.09
CA GLY A 543 -9.98 -22.96 54.84
C GLY A 543 -8.53 -23.50 54.96
N ASP A 544 -7.78 -23.53 53.85
CA ASP A 544 -6.38 -24.01 53.76
C ASP A 544 -5.33 -23.05 54.38
N GLY A 545 -5.75 -21.88 54.87
CA GLY A 545 -4.88 -20.82 55.40
C GLY A 545 -4.73 -20.83 56.93
N LEU A 546 -4.71 -22.00 57.56
CA LEU A 546 -4.64 -22.12 59.03
C LEU A 546 -3.24 -21.76 59.55
N ASP A 547 -3.15 -20.70 60.37
CA ASP A 547 -1.90 -20.40 61.08
C ASP A 547 -1.73 -21.33 62.30
N LEU A 548 -0.95 -22.39 62.11
CA LEU A 548 -0.63 -23.37 63.14
C LEU A 548 0.12 -22.77 64.35
N LYS A 549 0.68 -21.57 64.23
CA LYS A 549 1.38 -20.89 65.34
C LYS A 549 0.45 -20.07 66.22
N ASN A 550 -0.77 -19.78 65.78
CA ASN A 550 -1.75 -18.95 66.49
C ASN A 550 -3.09 -19.69 66.73
N LEU A 551 -3.00 -20.95 67.16
CA LEU A 551 -4.18 -21.78 67.45
C LEU A 551 -4.82 -21.41 68.80
N VAL A 552 -3.98 -21.19 69.81
CA VAL A 552 -4.35 -20.92 71.20
C VAL A 552 -3.32 -19.93 71.75
N PRO A 553 -3.69 -18.97 72.61
CA PRO A 553 -2.73 -18.10 73.26
C PRO A 553 -1.81 -18.92 74.18
N TYR A 554 -0.51 -19.01 73.83
CA TYR A 554 0.51 -19.70 74.63
C TYR A 554 1.71 -18.79 74.90
N PRO A 555 2.17 -18.64 76.16
CA PRO A 555 1.64 -19.26 77.38
C PRO A 555 0.24 -18.75 77.76
N PRO A 556 -0.57 -19.55 78.49
CA PRO A 556 -1.95 -19.18 78.82
C PRO A 556 -1.98 -17.88 79.62
N GLN A 557 -2.70 -16.88 79.10
CA GLN A 557 -2.87 -15.59 79.76
C GLN A 557 -4.10 -15.65 80.68
N MET A 558 -3.98 -15.12 81.90
CA MET A 558 -5.09 -15.04 82.85
C MET A 558 -6.16 -14.09 82.30
N GLN A 559 -7.37 -14.60 82.06
CA GLN A 559 -8.51 -13.80 81.64
C GLN A 559 -9.54 -13.69 82.78
N PRO A 560 -10.12 -12.50 83.02
CA PRO A 560 -11.18 -12.34 84.01
C PRO A 560 -12.45 -13.07 83.53
N VAL A 561 -12.87 -14.09 84.28
CA VAL A 561 -14.13 -14.80 84.02
C VAL A 561 -15.25 -14.07 84.77
N PRO A 562 -16.29 -13.56 84.09
CA PRO A 562 -17.42 -12.97 84.78
C PRO A 562 -18.11 -14.03 85.65
N VAL A 563 -18.46 -13.64 86.89
CA VAL A 563 -19.24 -14.51 87.79
C VAL A 563 -20.53 -14.88 87.07
N LYS A 564 -20.81 -16.19 86.96
CA LYS A 564 -22.00 -16.71 86.27
C LYS A 564 -23.24 -15.96 86.83
N PRO A 565 -23.97 -15.19 86.00
CA PRO A 565 -25.12 -14.43 86.48
C PRO A 565 -26.15 -15.41 87.04
N LEU A 566 -26.82 -15.01 88.11
CA LEU A 566 -27.86 -15.83 88.75
C LEU A 566 -29.04 -15.95 87.78
N PHE A 567 -29.13 -17.07 87.07
CA PHE A 567 -30.22 -17.34 86.14
C PHE A 567 -31.28 -18.16 86.88
N LEU A 568 -32.40 -17.51 87.20
CA LEU A 568 -33.56 -18.18 87.80
C LEU A 568 -34.44 -18.68 86.66
N ASP A 569 -34.79 -19.96 86.66
CA ASP A 569 -35.76 -20.50 85.71
C ASP A 569 -37.17 -20.06 86.11
N VAL A 570 -37.54 -18.85 85.67
CA VAL A 570 -38.86 -18.28 85.94
C VAL A 570 -39.96 -18.99 85.16
N ALA A 571 -39.61 -19.74 84.09
CA ALA A 571 -40.58 -20.46 83.27
C ALA A 571 -41.23 -21.62 84.06
N TRP A 572 -40.51 -22.20 85.02
CA TRP A 572 -41.06 -23.20 85.94
C TRP A 572 -42.31 -22.71 86.70
N ASN A 573 -42.35 -21.41 87.05
CA ASN A 573 -43.49 -20.83 87.76
C ASN A 573 -44.77 -20.74 86.92
N TYR A 574 -44.66 -20.91 85.59
CA TYR A 574 -45.78 -20.84 84.65
C TYR A 574 -46.20 -22.23 84.13
N ILE A 575 -45.58 -23.31 84.64
CA ILE A 575 -46.01 -24.67 84.37
C ILE A 575 -47.16 -24.98 85.34
N ASP A 576 -48.37 -24.61 84.95
CA ASP A 576 -49.60 -24.99 85.63
C ASP A 576 -50.28 -26.13 84.87
N TYR A 577 -50.91 -27.05 85.61
CA TYR A 577 -51.80 -28.04 85.00
C TYR A 577 -53.01 -27.32 84.37
N PRO A 578 -53.43 -27.68 83.14
CA PRO A 578 -54.60 -27.08 82.52
C PRO A 578 -55.83 -27.35 83.39
N ARG A 579 -56.35 -26.30 84.03
CA ARG A 579 -57.62 -26.34 84.75
C ARG A 579 -58.75 -26.24 83.73
N GLU A 580 -59.60 -27.27 83.66
CA GLU A 580 -60.86 -27.20 82.94
C GLU A 580 -61.76 -26.16 83.63
N ASN A 581 -61.75 -24.91 83.15
CA ASN A 581 -62.61 -23.87 83.68
C ASN A 581 -64.05 -24.07 83.18
N ALA A 582 -64.90 -24.65 84.02
CA ALA A 582 -66.33 -24.35 83.97
C ALA A 582 -66.56 -22.98 84.62
N ASN A 583 -66.80 -21.99 83.76
CA ASN A 583 -67.36 -20.67 84.01
C ASN A 583 -68.01 -20.44 85.38
N THR A 584 -67.57 -19.40 86.08
CA THR A 584 -68.50 -18.48 86.74
C THR A 584 -67.93 -17.07 86.68
N GLN A 585 -68.43 -16.31 85.71
CA GLN A 585 -68.36 -14.86 85.69
C GLN A 585 -69.20 -14.30 86.86
N SER A 586 -68.59 -13.47 87.69
CA SER A 586 -69.23 -12.33 88.40
C SER A 586 -68.11 -11.63 89.18
N ALA A 587 -68.03 -10.32 89.33
CA ALA A 587 -68.66 -9.16 88.72
C ALA A 587 -67.65 -8.01 88.95
N THR A 588 -67.79 -6.93 88.19
CA THR A 588 -66.98 -5.71 88.21
C THR A 588 -66.89 -5.02 89.60
N PRO A 589 -65.85 -4.17 89.82
CA PRO A 589 -65.46 -3.68 91.13
C PRO A 589 -66.29 -2.45 91.56
N ALA A 590 -66.57 -2.34 92.85
CA ALA A 590 -67.09 -1.11 93.46
C ALA A 590 -66.30 -0.76 94.73
N SER A 591 -65.93 0.51 94.79
CA SER A 591 -65.19 1.25 95.81
C SER A 591 -65.90 1.34 97.16
N ALA A 592 -65.14 1.25 98.26
CA ALA A 592 -65.37 2.05 99.47
C ALA A 592 -64.08 2.11 100.33
N GLU A 593 -63.85 3.31 100.84
CA GLU A 593 -62.69 3.84 101.57
C GLU A 593 -62.63 3.42 103.07
N PRO A 594 -61.62 3.87 103.86
CA PRO A 594 -60.98 3.10 104.94
C PRO A 594 -61.53 3.39 106.34
N ALA A 595 -61.19 2.51 107.30
CA ALA A 595 -61.36 2.75 108.74
C ALA A 595 -60.11 2.33 109.53
N THR A 596 -59.36 3.37 109.94
CA THR A 596 -58.69 3.62 111.23
C THR A 596 -58.15 2.48 112.12
N GLU A 597 -56.84 2.63 112.38
CA GLU A 597 -56.10 2.52 113.66
C GLU A 597 -56.38 1.36 114.64
N GLU A 598 -55.32 0.60 114.96
CA GLU A 598 -54.79 0.64 116.34
C GLU A 598 -53.31 0.24 116.44
N LYS A 599 -52.61 0.96 117.32
CA LYS A 599 -51.16 0.99 117.56
C LYS A 599 -50.71 -0.12 118.51
N LYS A 600 -49.60 -0.81 118.18
CA LYS A 600 -48.47 -1.12 119.09
C LYS A 600 -47.22 -1.18 118.20
N GLY A 601 -46.19 -0.35 118.32
CA GLY A 601 -45.51 0.10 119.52
C GLY A 601 -44.14 -0.57 119.56
N GLY A 602 -43.14 -0.03 118.85
CA GLY A 602 -41.79 -0.61 118.80
C GLY A 602 -40.77 0.28 118.08
N ARG A 603 -40.15 1.19 118.85
CA ARG A 603 -38.92 2.01 118.63
C ARG A 603 -38.08 1.70 117.37
N ARG A 604 -37.90 2.67 116.46
CA ARG A 604 -36.79 3.66 116.38
C ARG A 604 -35.38 3.06 116.19
N GLY A 605 -34.78 3.35 115.03
CA GLY A 605 -33.36 3.14 114.74
C GLY A 605 -32.97 3.72 113.38
N TRP A 606 -32.87 5.05 113.32
CA TRP A 606 -32.37 5.84 112.19
C TRP A 606 -30.84 5.93 112.29
N PHE A 607 -30.10 5.40 111.32
CA PHE A 607 -28.76 5.79 110.83
C PHE A 607 -28.59 5.01 109.51
N GLY A 608 -28.26 5.58 108.35
CA GLY A 608 -27.48 6.76 108.07
C GLY A 608 -26.10 6.36 107.55
N PHE A 609 -25.91 6.52 106.24
CA PHE A 609 -24.64 6.65 105.49
C PHE A 609 -23.73 5.42 105.25
N GLY A 610 -23.69 4.99 103.98
CA GLY A 610 -22.58 5.34 103.07
C GLY A 610 -21.25 4.62 103.24
N ARG A 611 -21.02 3.57 102.47
CA ARG A 611 -20.08 3.47 101.35
C ARG A 611 -20.16 2.09 100.72
#